data_AF-A0A975DXN2-F1
#
_entry.id   AF-A0A975DXN2-F1
#
_cell.length_a   1.000
_cell.length_b   1.000
_cell.length_c   1.000
_cell.angle_alpha   90.00
_cell.angle_beta   90.00
_cell.angle_gamma   90.00
#
_symmetry.space_group_name_H-M   'P 1'
#
loop_
_entity.id
_entity.type
_entity.pdbx_description
1 polymer ?
#
loop_
_entity_poly.entity_id
_entity_poly.type
_entity_poly.pdbx_seq_one_letter_code
_entity_poly.pdbx_strand_id
1 'polypeptide(L)' 'MLTVGDGEGFAQSGGAIGFVREGAQLRFDINRDAAARAQLRLPVELLKVARNVIDGGGAKP' A
#
# COMPACT_ATOMS: atom_id res chain seq x y z
N MET A 1 -2.55 -13.86 1.18
CA MET A 1 -3.45 -13.46 0.08
C MET A 1 -3.13 -12.01 -0.29
N LEU A 2 -2.96 -11.69 -1.57
CA LEU A 2 -2.82 -10.31 -2.02
C LEU A 2 -4.21 -9.69 -2.18
N THR A 3 -4.48 -8.59 -1.48
CA THR A 3 -5.73 -7.84 -1.56
C THR A 3 -5.47 -6.48 -2.20
N VAL A 4 -6.26 -6.19 -3.24
CA VAL A 4 -6.18 -4.93 -3.99
C VAL A 4 -7.58 -4.33 -4.05
N GLY A 5 -7.69 -3.02 -3.78
CA GLY A 5 -8.97 -2.31 -3.84
C GLY A 5 -8.76 -0.85 -4.21
N ASP A 6 -9.76 -0.22 -4.82
CA ASP A 6 -9.77 1.20 -5.18
C ASP A 6 -10.59 2.07 -4.20
N GLY A 7 -11.14 1.45 -3.17
CA GLY A 7 -11.82 2.16 -2.09
C GLY A 7 -10.88 3.16 -1.41
N GLU A 8 -11.39 4.36 -1.15
CA GLU A 8 -10.63 5.39 -0.45
C GLU A 8 -10.14 4.87 0.91
N GLY A 9 -8.85 5.02 1.19
CA GLY A 9 -8.25 4.52 2.42
C GLY A 9 -8.10 3.00 2.52
N PHE A 10 -8.33 2.22 1.47
CA PHE A 10 -8.26 0.74 1.51
C PHE A 10 -6.95 0.19 2.10
N ALA A 11 -5.81 0.76 1.68
CA ALA A 11 -4.50 0.37 2.22
C ALA A 11 -4.35 0.74 3.72
N GLN A 12 -4.96 1.85 4.15
CA GLN A 12 -4.95 2.31 5.55
C GLN A 12 -5.84 1.43 6.43
N SER A 13 -6.93 0.88 5.88
CA SER A 13 -7.83 -0.05 6.57
C SER A 13 -7.30 -1.49 6.68
N GLY A 14 -6.09 -1.77 6.18
CA GLY A 14 -5.44 -3.08 6.30
C GLY A 14 -5.44 -3.92 5.02
N GLY A 15 -5.88 -3.36 3.89
CA GLY A 15 -5.66 -3.95 2.57
C GLY A 15 -4.20 -3.84 2.12
N ALA A 16 -3.71 -4.73 1.26
CA ALA A 16 -2.29 -4.74 0.86
C ALA A 16 -1.93 -3.63 -0.14
N ILE A 17 -2.77 -3.38 -1.15
CA ILE A 17 -2.58 -2.32 -2.15
C ILE A 17 -3.89 -1.55 -2.35
N GLY A 18 -3.86 -0.22 -2.19
CA GLY A 18 -5.00 0.66 -2.42
C GLY A 18 -4.77 1.54 -3.64
N PHE A 19 -5.68 1.57 -4.62
CA PHE A 19 -5.59 2.53 -5.72
C PHE A 19 -6.07 3.91 -5.27
N VAL A 20 -5.35 4.95 -5.67
CA VAL A 20 -5.66 6.33 -5.35
C VAL A 20 -5.61 7.15 -6.62
N ARG A 21 -6.72 7.84 -6.93
CA ARG A 21 -6.76 8.76 -8.07
C ARG A 21 -6.11 10.09 -7.66
N GLU A 22 -5.07 10.49 -8.37
CA GLU A 22 -4.42 11.79 -8.18
C GLU A 22 -4.55 12.58 -9.48
N GLY A 23 -5.64 13.36 -9.59
CA GLY A 23 -6.03 14.03 -10.83
C GLY A 23 -6.30 13.02 -11.95
N ALA A 24 -5.57 13.13 -13.06
CA ALA A 24 -5.69 12.22 -14.19
C ALA A 24 -4.92 10.91 -14.01
N GLN A 25 -3.98 10.84 -13.06
CA GLN A 25 -3.11 9.68 -12.85
C GLN A 25 -3.72 8.72 -11.82
N LEU A 26 -3.65 7.42 -12.12
CA LEU A 26 -3.91 6.38 -11.14
C LEU A 26 -2.61 6.08 -10.41
N ARG A 27 -2.62 6.20 -9.08
CA ARG A 27 -1.52 5.84 -8.20
C ARG A 27 -1.95 4.72 -7.27
N PHE A 28 -1.02 4.24 -6.44
CA PHE A 28 -1.32 3.24 -5.44
C PHE A 28 -0.54 3.49 -4.15
N ASP A 29 -1.21 3.19 -3.05
CA ASP A 29 -0.65 3.11 -1.71
C ASP A 29 -0.43 1.65 -1.35
N ILE A 30 0.67 1.36 -0.68
CA ILE A 30 1.03 0.01 -0.28
C ILE A 30 1.06 -0.06 1.23
N ASN A 31 0.37 -1.04 1.80
CA ASN A 31 0.50 -1.37 3.21
C ASN A 31 1.55 -2.47 3.38
N ARG A 32 2.72 -2.10 3.88
CA ARG A 32 3.83 -3.04 4.09
C ARG A 32 3.49 -4.06 5.16
N ASP A 33 2.71 -3.68 6.18
CA ASP A 33 2.29 -4.59 7.25
C ASP A 33 1.34 -5.68 6.73
N ALA A 34 0.35 -5.29 5.92
CA ALA A 34 -0.55 -6.22 5.25
C ALA A 34 0.20 -7.14 4.27
N ALA A 35 1.17 -6.60 3.52
CA ALA A 35 2.00 -7.39 2.62
C ALA A 35 2.87 -8.40 3.40
N ALA A 36 3.48 -7.99 4.52
CA ALA A 36 4.28 -8.85 5.39
C ALA A 36 3.44 -9.97 6.02
N ARG A 37 2.24 -9.66 6.53
CA ARG A 37 1.27 -10.65 7.04
C ARG A 37 0.87 -11.65 5.97
N ALA A 38 0.78 -11.22 4.72
CA ALA A 38 0.49 -12.08 3.57
C ALA A 38 1.73 -12.83 3.05
N GLN A 39 2.90 -12.69 3.69
CA GLN A 39 4.20 -13.22 3.25
C GLN A 39 4.54 -12.85 1.80
N LEU A 40 4.06 -11.69 1.34
CA LEU A 40 4.32 -11.18 0.01
C LEU A 40 5.71 -10.53 -0.01
N ARG A 41 6.56 -11.02 -0.93
CA ARG A 41 7.79 -10.31 -1.28
C ARG A 41 7.44 -9.14 -2.18
N LEU A 42 7.43 -7.93 -1.63
CA LEU A 42 7.26 -6.69 -2.39
C LEU A 42 8.55 -6.41 -3.19
N PRO A 43 8.51 -6.45 -4.54
CA PRO A 43 9.67 -6.09 -5.34
C PRO A 43 10.01 -4.61 -5.12
N VAL A 44 11.32 -4.29 -5.07
CA VAL A 44 11.77 -2.89 -4.90
C VAL A 44 11.25 -1.98 -6.02
N GLU A 45 11.04 -2.54 -7.21
CA GLU A 45 10.52 -1.82 -8.37
C GLU A 45 9.07 -1.38 -8.16
N LEU A 46 8.26 -2.19 -7.48
CA LEU A 46 6.88 -1.86 -7.16
C LEU A 46 6.80 -0.76 -6.08
N LEU A 47 7.78 -0.71 -5.17
CA LEU A 47 7.88 0.38 -4.20
C LEU A 47 8.27 1.72 -4.84
N LYS A 48 9.05 1.71 -5.93
CA LYS A 48 9.48 2.95 -6.63
C LYS A 48 8.35 3.70 -7.28
N VAL A 49 7.29 3.00 -7.69
CA VAL A 49 6.12 3.57 -8.36
C VAL A 49 4.94 3.79 -7.40
N ALA A 50 5.10 3.40 -6.14
CA ALA A 50 4.12 3.64 -5.10
C ALA A 50 4.08 5.11 -4.72
N ARG A 51 2.87 5.65 -4.53
CA ARG A 51 2.68 7.01 -4.01
C ARG A 51 3.06 7.07 -2.53
N ASN A 52 2.62 6.09 -1.76
CA ASN A 52 2.84 6.02 -0.34
C ASN A 52 3.09 4.58 0.11
N VAL A 53 3.90 4.42 1.15
CA VAL A 53 4.14 3.14 1.82
C VAL A 53 3.74 3.31 3.28
N ILE A 54 2.75 2.54 3.71
CA ILE A 54 2.20 2.53 5.06
C ILE A 54 2.92 1.42 5.82
N ASP A 55 3.74 1.81 6.79
CA ASP A 55 4.38 0.91 7.73
C ASP A 55 3.53 0.86 9.02
N GLY A 56 3.08 -0.33 9.40
CA GLY A 56 2.31 -0.56 10.62
C GLY A 56 3.21 -0.57 11.86
N GLY A 57 3.85 0.55 12.18
CA GLY A 57 4.61 0.67 13.43
C GLY A 57 5.69 1.74 13.41
N GLY A 58 5.40 2.87 14.05
CA GLY A 58 6.41 3.84 14.46
C GLY A 58 5.94 5.29 14.43
N ALA A 59 5.22 5.71 15.48
CA ALA A 59 5.39 7.07 15.96
C ALA A 59 6.90 7.31 16.13
N LYS A 60 7.44 8.30 15.43
CA LYS A 60 8.79 8.79 15.68
C LYS A 60 8.77 9.46 17.07
N PRO A 61 9.71 9.16 18.01
CA PRO A 61 9.88 9.98 19.19
C PRO A 61 10.35 11.40 18.82
#